data_AF-A0A2E2TF69-F1
#
_entry.id   AF-A0A2E2TF69-F1
#
_cell.length_a   1.000
_cell.length_b   1.000
_cell.length_c   1.000
_cell.angle_alpha   90.00
_cell.angle_beta   90.00
_cell.angle_gamma   90.00
#
_symmetry.space_group_name_H-M   'P 1'
#
loop_
_entity.id
_entity.type
_entity.pdbx_description
1 polymer ?
#
loop_
_entity_poly.entity_id
_entity_poly.type
_entity_poly.pdbx_seq_one_letter_code
_entity_poly.pdbx_strand_id
1 'polypeptide(L)'
;MAKVGNMFSKTLLALGVIFLVLFGLLWKGYLLNVPTEEKIANYKLPQASEILSSDSVLLGKIYFENCKCIPIDALPENLINCLLATEDIRFFEHNGVDFIGLLRVGFKTLLLREQSVGGSTIT
;
A
#
# COMPACT_ATOMS: atom_id res chain seq x y z
N MET A 1 50.82 -6.39 6.65
CA MET A 1 49.59 -5.57 6.84
C MET A 1 48.86 -5.25 5.52
N ALA A 2 49.51 -5.08 4.37
CA ALA A 2 48.84 -4.73 3.09
C ALA A 2 47.84 -5.76 2.52
N LYS A 3 48.00 -7.06 2.84
CA LYS A 3 47.14 -8.14 2.30
C LYS A 3 45.72 -8.13 2.89
N VAL A 4 45.56 -7.61 4.12
CA VAL A 4 44.26 -7.51 4.82
C VAL A 4 43.40 -6.38 4.25
N GLY A 5 44.01 -5.24 3.90
CA GLY A 5 43.30 -4.11 3.27
C GLY A 5 42.69 -4.46 1.91
N ASN A 6 43.43 -5.22 1.08
CA ASN A 6 42.90 -5.70 -0.21
C ASN A 6 41.80 -6.76 -0.05
N MET A 7 41.83 -7.57 1.02
CA MET A 7 40.77 -8.54 1.31
C MET A 7 39.49 -7.82 1.71
N PHE A 8 39.59 -6.84 2.61
CA PHE A 8 38.46 -6.05 3.11
C PHE A 8 37.80 -5.22 2.00
N SER A 9 38.60 -4.61 1.11
CA SER A 9 38.09 -3.87 -0.04
C SER A 9 37.34 -4.78 -1.03
N LYS A 10 37.86 -5.99 -1.30
CA LYS A 10 37.18 -6.97 -2.17
C LYS A 10 35.87 -7.48 -1.58
N THR A 11 35.82 -7.72 -0.26
CA THR A 11 34.58 -8.14 0.40
C THR A 11 33.53 -7.03 0.40
N LEU A 12 33.94 -5.78 0.62
CA LEU A 12 33.03 -4.63 0.56
C LEU A 12 32.48 -4.43 -0.86
N LEU A 13 33.33 -4.58 -1.88
CA LEU A 13 32.93 -4.50 -3.28
C LEU A 13 31.96 -5.63 -3.66
N ALA A 14 32.24 -6.86 -3.22
CA ALA A 14 31.33 -7.99 -3.44
C ALA A 14 29.97 -7.78 -2.77
N LEU A 15 29.92 -7.28 -1.53
CA LEU A 15 28.67 -6.93 -0.85
C LEU A 15 27.91 -5.81 -1.58
N GLY A 16 28.62 -4.79 -2.08
CA GLY A 16 28.01 -3.72 -2.86
C GLY A 16 27.38 -4.24 -4.17
N VAL A 17 28.06 -5.14 -4.88
CA VAL A 17 27.52 -5.79 -6.08
C VAL A 17 26.30 -6.63 -5.74
N ILE A 18 26.35 -7.43 -4.68
CA ILE A 18 25.20 -8.23 -4.22
C ILE A 18 24.02 -7.33 -3.88
N PHE A 19 24.26 -6.22 -3.16
CA PHE A 19 23.22 -5.24 -2.83
C PHE A 19 22.59 -4.64 -4.08
N LEU A 20 23.39 -4.22 -5.06
CA LEU A 20 22.88 -3.65 -6.32
C LEU A 20 22.07 -4.66 -7.13
N VAL A 21 22.50 -5.92 -7.19
CA VAL A 21 21.76 -7.00 -7.85
C VAL A 21 20.42 -7.23 -7.15
N LEU A 22 20.43 -7.38 -5.82
CA LEU A 22 19.21 -7.56 -5.04
C LEU A 22 18.25 -6.37 -5.18
N PHE A 23 18.77 -5.15 -5.11
CA PHE A 23 18.00 -3.93 -5.33
C PHE A 23 17.38 -3.89 -6.72
N GLY A 24 18.13 -4.23 -7.76
CA GLY A 24 17.60 -4.31 -9.13
C GLY A 24 16.51 -5.35 -9.31
N LEU A 25 16.66 -6.54 -8.69
CA LEU A 25 15.64 -7.59 -8.69
C LEU A 25 14.36 -7.17 -7.95
N LEU A 26 14.50 -6.46 -6.82
CA LEU A 26 13.38 -5.90 -6.06
C LEU A 26 12.68 -4.80 -6.84
N TRP A 27 13.44 -3.89 -7.45
CA TRP A 27 12.91 -2.78 -8.26
C TRP A 27 12.10 -3.27 -9.45
N LYS A 28 12.55 -4.36 -10.08
CA LYS A 28 11.80 -5.03 -11.15
C LYS A 28 10.61 -5.87 -10.66
N GLY A 29 10.45 -6.03 -9.35
CA GLY A 29 9.39 -6.85 -8.77
C GLY A 29 9.58 -8.35 -9.06
N TYR A 30 10.80 -8.84 -9.31
CA TYR A 30 11.01 -10.28 -9.55
C TYR A 30 11.03 -11.11 -8.27
N LEU A 31 11.34 -10.48 -7.14
CA LEU A 31 11.36 -11.12 -5.82
C LEU A 31 10.01 -11.03 -5.10
N LEU A 32 9.12 -10.12 -5.53
CA LEU A 32 7.83 -9.85 -4.91
C LEU A 32 6.74 -10.06 -5.95
N ASN A 33 5.67 -10.77 -5.62
CA ASN A 33 4.59 -11.01 -6.57
C ASN A 33 3.67 -9.77 -6.67
N VAL A 34 4.23 -8.64 -7.11
CA VAL A 34 3.53 -7.37 -7.23
C VAL A 34 2.57 -7.40 -8.43
N PRO A 35 1.34 -6.89 -8.28
CA PRO A 35 0.40 -6.81 -9.38
C PRO A 35 0.94 -5.90 -10.50
N THR A 36 0.67 -6.26 -11.75
CA THR A 36 0.99 -5.41 -12.90
C THR A 36 0.11 -4.17 -12.92
N GLU A 37 0.59 -3.10 -13.56
CA GLU A 37 -0.18 -1.86 -13.74
C GLU A 37 -1.55 -2.12 -14.38
N GLU A 38 -1.60 -3.01 -15.37
CA GLU A 38 -2.85 -3.43 -16.01
C GLU A 38 -3.82 -4.11 -15.03
N LYS A 39 -3.30 -4.93 -14.11
CA LYS A 39 -4.13 -5.61 -13.11
C LYS A 39 -4.70 -4.63 -12.09
N ILE A 40 -3.95 -3.58 -11.74
CA ILE A 40 -4.42 -2.50 -10.87
C ILE A 40 -5.47 -1.65 -11.60
N ALA A 41 -5.17 -1.23 -12.84
CA ALA A 41 -6.06 -0.41 -13.65
C ALA A 41 -7.41 -1.09 -13.95
N ASN A 42 -7.40 -2.43 -14.08
CA ASN A 42 -8.60 -3.23 -14.34
C ASN A 42 -9.08 -3.99 -13.10
N TYR A 43 -8.73 -3.54 -11.90
CA TYR A 43 -9.19 -4.17 -10.67
C TYR A 43 -10.71 -4.04 -10.53
N LYS A 44 -11.40 -5.18 -10.47
CA LYS A 44 -12.86 -5.23 -10.28
C LYS A 44 -13.17 -5.47 -8.81
N LEU A 45 -13.80 -4.49 -8.19
CA LEU A 45 -14.33 -4.63 -6.83
C LEU A 45 -15.39 -5.74 -6.78
N PRO A 46 -15.43 -6.54 -5.70
CA PRO A 46 -16.48 -7.53 -5.51
C PRO A 46 -17.83 -6.82 -5.41
N GLN A 47 -18.77 -7.23 -6.27
CA GLN A 47 -20.11 -6.66 -6.33
C GLN A 47 -21.14 -7.76 -6.12
N ALA A 48 -22.12 -7.49 -5.27
CA ALA A 48 -23.24 -8.38 -5.03
C ALA A 48 -24.17 -8.46 -6.25
N SER A 49 -24.59 -9.67 -6.62
CA SER A 49 -25.68 -9.90 -7.57
C SER A 49 -27.01 -9.73 -6.86
N GLU A 50 -27.90 -8.89 -7.40
CA GLU A 50 -29.20 -8.59 -6.81
C GLU A 50 -30.31 -9.39 -7.50
N ILE A 51 -31.14 -10.08 -6.71
CA ILE A 51 -32.32 -10.79 -7.19
C ILE A 51 -33.51 -9.86 -7.00
N LEU A 52 -34.12 -9.45 -8.11
CA LEU A 52 -35.28 -8.56 -8.14
C LEU A 52 -36.54 -9.34 -8.51
N SER A 53 -37.67 -8.95 -7.92
CA SER A 53 -39.01 -9.38 -8.33
C SER A 53 -39.40 -8.70 -9.65
N SER A 54 -40.47 -9.17 -10.31
CA SER A 54 -40.96 -8.60 -11.59
C SER A 54 -41.39 -7.14 -11.49
N ASP A 55 -41.70 -6.69 -10.28
CA ASP A 55 -42.02 -5.30 -9.91
C ASP A 55 -40.78 -4.51 -9.41
N SER A 56 -39.57 -5.02 -9.65
CA SER A 56 -38.29 -4.40 -9.26
C SER A 56 -38.02 -4.29 -7.75
N VAL A 57 -38.73 -5.05 -6.92
CA VAL A 57 -38.46 -5.15 -5.48
C VAL A 57 -37.26 -6.08 -5.22
N LEU A 58 -36.31 -5.65 -4.40
CA LEU A 58 -35.15 -6.47 -4.02
C LEU A 58 -35.59 -7.63 -3.11
N LEU A 59 -35.44 -8.86 -3.62
CA LEU A 59 -35.76 -10.11 -2.91
C LEU A 59 -34.56 -10.65 -2.14
N GLY A 60 -33.34 -10.40 -2.64
CA GLY A 60 -32.13 -10.89 -2.00
C GLY A 60 -30.87 -10.54 -2.77
N LYS A 61 -29.71 -10.87 -2.19
CA LYS A 61 -28.40 -10.68 -2.81
C LYS A 61 -27.57 -11.95 -2.70
N ILE A 62 -26.81 -12.26 -3.74
CA ILE A 62 -25.79 -13.31 -3.75
C ILE A 62 -24.44 -12.64 -3.84
N TYR A 63 -23.57 -12.89 -2.86
CA TYR A 63 -22.26 -12.25 -2.79
C TYR A 63 -21.23 -13.10 -2.03
N PHE A 64 -19.95 -12.88 -2.35
CA PHE A 64 -18.84 -13.30 -1.48
C PHE A 64 -18.62 -12.27 -0.37
N GLU A 65 -18.62 -11.00 -0.74
CA GLU A 65 -18.53 -9.85 0.16
C GLU A 65 -19.74 -8.95 -0.08
N ASN A 66 -20.37 -8.49 1.00
CA ASN A 66 -21.53 -7.61 0.92
C ASN A 66 -21.11 -6.17 0.58
N CYS A 67 -20.59 -5.98 -0.63
CA CYS A 67 -20.04 -4.72 -1.11
C CYS A 67 -20.90 -4.15 -2.25
N LYS A 68 -21.04 -2.82 -2.25
CA LYS A 68 -21.69 -2.06 -3.31
C LYS A 68 -20.73 -0.98 -3.81
N CYS A 69 -20.40 -1.03 -5.10
CA CYS A 69 -19.59 -0.02 -5.75
C CYS A 69 -20.43 1.25 -5.93
N ILE A 70 -19.99 2.35 -5.32
CA ILE A 70 -20.62 3.66 -5.42
C ILE A 70 -19.55 4.62 -5.95
N PRO A 71 -19.84 5.45 -6.97
CA PRO A 71 -18.88 6.44 -7.44
C PRO A 71 -18.61 7.48 -6.35
N ILE A 72 -17.38 8.00 -6.31
CA ILE A 72 -16.95 8.95 -5.29
C ILE A 72 -17.83 10.21 -5.23
N ASP A 73 -18.33 10.67 -6.38
CA ASP A 73 -19.20 11.85 -6.51
C ASP A 73 -20.58 11.66 -5.87
N ALA A 74 -20.99 10.42 -5.60
CA ALA A 74 -22.22 10.11 -4.89
C ALA A 74 -22.02 10.00 -3.37
N LEU A 75 -20.79 10.12 -2.87
CA LEU A 75 -20.50 10.08 -1.45
C LEU A 75 -20.67 11.48 -0.83
N PRO A 76 -21.20 11.58 0.42
CA PRO A 76 -21.26 12.84 1.13
C PRO A 76 -19.85 13.40 1.38
N GLU A 77 -19.65 14.70 1.15
CA GLU A 77 -18.34 15.34 1.36
C GLU A 77 -17.83 15.17 2.80
N ASN A 78 -18.73 15.26 3.78
CA ASN A 78 -18.40 15.04 5.19
C ASN A 78 -17.87 13.62 5.47
N LEU A 79 -18.31 12.62 4.71
CA LEU A 79 -17.81 11.25 4.85
C LEU A 79 -16.37 11.15 4.35
N ILE A 80 -16.09 11.74 3.18
CA ILE A 80 -14.75 11.78 2.61
C ILE A 80 -13.80 12.53 3.56
N ASN A 81 -14.21 13.71 4.04
CA ASN A 81 -13.41 14.51 4.96
C ASN A 81 -13.14 13.81 6.29
N CYS A 82 -14.12 13.07 6.83
CA CYS A 82 -13.95 12.26 8.03
C CYS A 82 -12.89 11.16 7.82
N LEU A 83 -13.00 10.41 6.72
CA LEU A 83 -12.08 9.32 6.39
C LEU A 83 -10.64 9.84 6.18
N LEU A 84 -10.48 10.95 5.46
CA LEU A 84 -9.18 11.60 5.30
C LEU A 84 -8.62 12.06 6.65
N ALA A 85 -9.44 12.67 7.51
CA ALA A 85 -8.98 13.13 8.82
C ALA A 85 -8.54 11.98 9.76
N THR A 86 -9.17 10.81 9.66
CA THR A 86 -8.88 9.66 10.53
C THR A 86 -7.77 8.76 10.02
N GLU A 87 -7.75 8.46 8.72
CA GLU A 87 -6.83 7.48 8.13
C GLU A 87 -5.60 8.16 7.51
N ASP A 88 -5.80 9.22 6.72
CA ASP A 88 -4.72 9.84 5.95
C ASP A 88 -4.99 11.30 5.57
N ILE A 89 -4.61 12.21 6.48
CA ILE A 89 -4.89 13.64 6.34
C ILE A 89 -4.10 14.31 5.21
N ARG A 90 -3.05 13.65 4.70
CA ARG A 90 -2.17 14.14 3.63
C ARG A 90 -2.29 13.30 2.36
N PHE A 91 -3.37 12.54 2.23
CA PHE A 91 -3.55 11.61 1.11
C PHE A 91 -3.27 12.24 -0.26
N PHE A 92 -3.80 13.45 -0.50
CA PHE A 92 -3.63 14.18 -1.76
C PHE A 92 -2.28 14.90 -1.91
N GLU A 93 -1.46 14.94 -0.87
CA GLU A 93 -0.14 15.58 -0.88
C GLU A 93 0.99 14.59 -1.24
N HIS A 94 0.69 13.28 -1.27
CA HIS A 94 1.69 12.24 -1.53
C HIS A 94 1.25 11.22 -2.59
N ASN A 95 2.22 10.58 -3.24
CA ASN A 95 1.99 9.58 -4.29
C ASN A 95 1.97 8.14 -3.74
N GLY A 96 1.22 7.91 -2.67
CA GLY A 96 1.08 6.60 -2.02
C GLY A 96 2.12 6.22 -0.99
N VAL A 97 3.07 7.11 -0.67
CA VAL A 97 3.98 6.93 0.46
C VAL A 97 4.08 8.23 1.25
N ASP A 98 3.53 8.23 2.47
CA ASP A 98 3.70 9.34 3.42
C ASP A 98 5.06 9.26 4.12
N PHE A 99 6.08 9.88 3.53
CA PHE A 99 7.42 9.93 4.13
C PHE A 99 7.44 10.62 5.51
N ILE A 100 6.58 11.60 5.73
CA ILE A 100 6.48 12.31 7.02
C ILE A 100 5.90 11.36 8.08
N GLY A 101 4.84 10.63 7.72
CA GLY A 101 4.25 9.58 8.54
C GLY A 101 5.25 8.48 8.86
N LEU A 102 6.01 8.02 7.86
CA LEU A 102 7.01 6.97 8.03
C LEU A 102 8.17 7.40 8.95
N LEU A 103 8.66 8.64 8.82
CA LEU A 103 9.65 9.19 9.74
C LEU A 103 9.11 9.32 11.17
N ARG A 104 7.85 9.75 11.33
CA ARG A 104 7.19 9.84 12.64
C ARG A 104 7.10 8.48 13.30
N VAL A 105 6.66 7.45 12.58
CA VAL A 105 6.57 6.08 13.08
C VAL A 105 7.96 5.53 13.39
N GLY A 106 8.93 5.71 12.50
CA GLY A 106 10.32 5.32 12.75
C GLY A 106 10.86 5.92 14.04
N PHE A 107 10.66 7.22 14.27
CA PHE A 107 11.06 7.88 15.50
C PHE A 107 10.33 7.32 16.73
N LYS A 108 9.00 7.27 16.70
CA LYS A 108 8.20 6.84 17.86
C LYS A 108 8.40 5.36 18.21
N THR A 109 8.44 4.49 17.21
CA THR A 109 8.56 3.05 17.44
C THR A 109 9.99 2.61 17.73
N LEU A 110 10.99 3.17 17.05
CA LEU A 110 12.39 2.75 17.27
C LEU A 110 13.02 3.45 18.48
N LEU A 111 12.77 4.75 18.68
CA LEU A 111 13.42 5.52 19.75
C LEU A 111 12.58 5.54 21.02
N LEU A 112 11.27 5.76 20.92
CA LEU A 112 10.38 5.85 22.08
C LEU A 112 9.75 4.51 22.46
N ARG A 113 9.94 3.46 21.64
CA ARG A 113 9.35 2.11 21.81
C ARG A 113 7.81 2.15 21.92
N GLU A 114 7.18 3.17 21.35
CA GLU A 114 5.73 3.30 21.26
C GLU A 114 5.20 2.44 20.10
N GLN A 115 4.20 1.60 20.36
CA GLN A 115 3.58 0.71 19.36
C GLN A 115 2.20 1.19 18.87
N SER A 116 1.68 2.30 19.42
CA SER A 116 0.33 2.79 19.14
C SER A 116 0.20 3.69 17.90
N VAL A 117 1.21 3.71 17.03
CA VAL A 117 1.27 4.64 15.90
C VAL A 117 1.18 3.86 14.58
N GLY A 118 0.15 4.15 13.79
CA GLY A 118 0.01 3.64 12.42
C GLY A 118 0.89 4.42 11.43
N GLY A 119 1.40 3.72 10.42
CA GLY A 119 2.20 4.29 9.33
C GLY A 119 1.65 3.96 7.93
N SER A 120 0.43 3.44 7.87
CA SER A 120 -0.23 3.08 6.60
C SER A 120 -0.82 4.31 5.92
N THR A 121 -1.16 4.15 4.64
CA THR A 121 -1.87 5.12 3.79
C THR A 121 -3.08 4.43 3.16
N ILE A 122 -4.01 5.22 2.61
CA ILE A 122 -5.19 4.73 1.88
C ILE A 122 -4.81 4.01 0.56
N THR A 123 -3.61 4.23 0.04
CA THR A 123 -3.17 3.80 -1.31
C THR A 123 -2.86 2.30 -1.43
#